data_AF-A0A562R0D5-F1
#
_entry.id   AF-A0A562R0D5-F1
#
_cell.length_a   1.000
_cell.length_b   1.000
_cell.length_c   1.000
_cell.angle_alpha   90.00
_cell.angle_beta   90.00
_cell.angle_gamma   90.00
#
_symmetry.space_group_name_H-M   'P 1'
#
loop_
_entity.id
_entity.type
_entity.pdbx_description
1 polymer ?
#
loop_
_entity_poly.entity_id
_entity_poly.type
_entity_poly.pdbx_seq_one_letter_code
_entity_poly.pdbx_strand_id
1 'polypeptide(L)'
;MSEQMLHILGPSRRDEIAVIVGDGPALVSLRRAIDSALLCGAGGTVVYQSDGENYLLAVALQKDMSSVHTGYANDTVSHRSLREKTPIRAVKNFWPALSKAMRLREADAGGALASGLAPQVGAAID
;
A
#
# COMPACT_ATOMS: atom_id res chain seq x y z
N MET A 1 -6.68 -10.99 -17.99
CA MET A 1 -6.99 -10.91 -16.55
C MET A 1 -7.12 -9.42 -16.21
N SER A 2 -8.09 -9.02 -15.40
CA SER A 2 -8.23 -7.60 -15.00
C SER A 2 -7.36 -7.36 -13.77
N GLU A 3 -6.47 -6.39 -13.86
CA GLU A 3 -5.67 -5.91 -12.72
C GLU A 3 -6.56 -5.13 -11.75
N GLN A 4 -6.24 -5.17 -10.45
CA GLN A 4 -7.00 -4.48 -9.40
C GLN A 4 -6.49 -3.03 -9.26
N MET A 5 -7.27 -2.03 -9.65
CA MET A 5 -6.82 -0.64 -9.74
C MET A 5 -7.23 0.22 -8.53
N LEU A 6 -6.27 0.92 -7.89
CA LEU A 6 -6.50 1.90 -6.81
C LEU A 6 -5.56 3.12 -6.94
N HIS A 7 -6.14 4.31 -7.04
CA HIS A 7 -5.48 5.60 -6.90
C HIS A 7 -5.75 6.20 -5.52
N ILE A 8 -4.69 6.73 -4.89
CA ILE A 8 -4.79 7.44 -3.62
C ILE A 8 -4.25 8.86 -3.84
N LEU A 9 -5.12 9.85 -3.69
CA LEU A 9 -4.75 11.25 -3.56
C LEU A 9 -4.70 11.58 -2.07
N GLY A 10 -3.50 11.77 -1.55
CA GLY A 10 -3.30 12.21 -0.16
C GLY A 10 -3.47 13.73 -0.04
N PRO A 11 -4.03 14.23 1.07
CA PRO A 11 -4.10 15.67 1.29
C PRO A 11 -2.67 16.19 1.51
N SER A 12 -2.26 17.17 0.71
CA SER A 12 -1.03 17.91 1.00
C SER A 12 -1.25 18.85 2.18
N ARG A 13 -0.19 19.44 2.76
CA ARG A 13 -0.33 20.50 3.79
C ARG A 13 -1.23 21.68 3.34
N ARG A 14 -1.51 21.79 2.05
CA ARG A 14 -2.26 22.89 1.44
C ARG A 14 -3.49 22.42 0.67
N ASP A 15 -3.73 21.11 0.62
CA ASP A 15 -4.85 20.55 -0.12
C ASP A 15 -5.89 20.03 0.87
N GLU A 16 -7.14 20.46 0.70
CA GLU A 16 -8.25 20.10 1.60
C GLU A 16 -8.88 18.76 1.21
N ILE A 17 -8.49 18.21 0.05
CA ILE A 17 -9.14 17.04 -0.53
C ILE A 17 -8.19 15.84 -0.48
N ALA A 18 -8.70 14.73 0.05
CA ALA A 18 -8.11 13.42 -0.05
C ALA A 18 -9.10 12.50 -0.79
N VAL A 19 -8.62 11.72 -1.75
CA VAL A 19 -9.49 10.84 -2.55
C VAL A 19 -8.88 9.44 -2.62
N ILE A 20 -9.73 8.43 -2.49
CA ILE A 20 -9.42 7.04 -2.81
C ILE A 20 -10.33 6.65 -3.97
N VAL A 21 -9.75 6.33 -5.13
CA VAL A 21 -10.48 5.93 -6.34
C VAL A 21 -10.00 4.55 -6.73
N GLY A 22 -10.90 3.61 -6.99
CA GLY A 22 -10.50 2.30 -7.48
C GLY A 22 -11.65 1.53 -8.10
N ASP A 23 -11.33 0.44 -8.76
CA ASP A 23 -12.34 -0.50 -9.22
C ASP A 23 -12.96 -1.28 -8.03
N GLY A 24 -14.07 -1.99 -8.30
CA GLY A 24 -14.79 -2.76 -7.28
C GLY A 24 -13.88 -3.73 -6.51
N PRO A 25 -13.15 -4.63 -7.19
CA PRO A 25 -12.20 -5.54 -6.55
C PRO A 25 -11.16 -4.84 -5.67
N ALA A 26 -10.55 -3.75 -6.13
CA ALA A 26 -9.54 -3.02 -5.38
C ALA A 26 -10.11 -2.37 -4.10
N LEU A 27 -11.31 -1.78 -4.18
CA LEU A 27 -11.98 -1.23 -3.01
C LEU A 27 -12.36 -2.31 -1.98
N VAL A 28 -12.72 -3.53 -2.45
CA VAL A 28 -12.95 -4.68 -1.56
C VAL A 28 -11.65 -5.14 -0.89
N SER A 29 -10.53 -5.20 -1.62
CA SER A 29 -9.22 -5.54 -1.06
C SER A 29 -8.76 -4.51 -0.03
N LEU A 30 -8.95 -3.21 -0.30
CA LEU A 30 -8.72 -2.15 0.65
C LEU A 30 -9.60 -2.30 1.91
N ARG A 31 -10.89 -2.56 1.75
CA ARG A 31 -11.80 -2.80 2.87
C ARG A 31 -11.30 -3.95 3.75
N ARG A 32 -10.91 -5.08 3.17
CA ARG A 32 -10.36 -6.23 3.93
C ARG A 32 -9.09 -5.86 4.69
N ALA A 33 -8.21 -5.05 4.10
CA ALA A 33 -7.03 -4.55 4.78
C ALA A 33 -7.40 -3.68 5.98
N ILE A 34 -8.38 -2.77 5.83
CA ILE A 34 -8.90 -1.94 6.93
C ILE A 34 -9.53 -2.81 8.02
N ASP A 35 -10.42 -3.74 7.66
CA ASP A 35 -11.09 -4.64 8.61
C ASP A 35 -10.06 -5.45 9.42
N SER A 36 -9.01 -5.95 8.74
CA SER A 36 -7.90 -6.62 9.42
C SER A 36 -7.15 -5.69 10.39
N ALA A 37 -6.86 -4.46 9.98
CA ALA A 37 -6.18 -3.50 10.85
C ALA A 37 -7.01 -3.15 12.09
N LEU A 38 -8.33 -3.01 11.93
CA LEU A 38 -9.26 -2.77 13.04
C LEU A 38 -9.33 -3.97 13.99
N LEU A 39 -9.31 -5.19 13.45
CA LEU A 39 -9.42 -6.41 14.25
C LEU A 39 -8.15 -6.75 15.03
N CYS A 40 -6.97 -6.69 14.39
CA CYS A 40 -5.72 -7.18 14.99
C CYS A 40 -4.58 -6.16 15.00
N GLY A 41 -4.85 -4.91 14.62
CA GLY A 41 -3.88 -3.83 14.61
C GLY A 41 -3.18 -3.62 13.27
N ALA A 42 -3.17 -4.62 12.40
CA ALA A 42 -2.44 -4.58 11.12
C ALA A 42 -3.21 -5.20 9.96
N GLY A 43 -3.16 -4.52 8.82
CA GLY A 43 -3.70 -4.92 7.54
C GLY A 43 -2.73 -4.60 6.41
N GLY A 44 -2.97 -5.16 5.25
CA GLY A 44 -2.20 -4.85 4.06
C GLY A 44 -2.89 -5.34 2.81
N THR A 45 -2.58 -4.72 1.68
CA THR A 45 -2.97 -5.16 0.34
C THR A 45 -1.92 -4.72 -0.67
N VAL A 46 -1.87 -5.39 -1.81
CA VAL A 46 -1.15 -4.91 -3.00
C VAL A 46 -2.13 -4.06 -3.82
N VAL A 47 -1.64 -2.97 -4.39
CA VAL A 47 -2.44 -2.06 -5.23
C VAL A 47 -1.70 -1.75 -6.51
N TYR A 48 -2.43 -1.57 -7.61
CA TYR A 48 -1.88 -1.18 -8.89
C TYR A 48 -2.41 0.20 -9.32
N GLN A 49 -1.52 1.00 -9.88
CA GLN A 49 -1.85 2.27 -10.51
C GLN A 49 -2.13 2.08 -12.00
N SER A 50 -2.73 3.10 -12.64
CA SER A 50 -3.10 3.05 -14.05
C SER A 50 -1.92 2.90 -15.02
N ASP A 51 -0.70 3.18 -14.57
CA ASP A 51 0.55 3.00 -15.34
C ASP A 51 1.13 1.58 -15.21
N GLY A 52 0.48 0.70 -14.43
CA GLY A 52 0.91 -0.67 -14.19
C GLY A 52 1.89 -0.83 -13.03
N GLU A 53 2.33 0.26 -12.39
CA GLU A 53 3.16 0.16 -11.20
C GLU A 53 2.35 -0.34 -9.99
N ASN A 54 2.98 -1.20 -9.18
CA ASN A 54 2.38 -1.69 -7.95
C ASN A 54 3.02 -1.11 -6.70
N TYR A 55 2.20 -0.98 -5.67
CA TYR A 55 2.61 -0.51 -4.36
C TYR A 55 2.06 -1.41 -3.28
N LEU A 56 2.85 -1.59 -2.23
CA LEU A 56 2.39 -2.23 -1.01
C LEU A 56 1.65 -1.20 -0.17
N LEU A 57 0.35 -1.41 0.02
CA LEU A 57 -0.43 -0.58 0.93
C LEU A 57 -0.50 -1.26 2.31
N ALA A 58 0.29 -0.74 3.24
CA ALA A 58 0.24 -1.13 4.65
C ALA A 58 -0.83 -0.32 5.38
N VAL A 59 -1.74 -0.99 6.10
CA VAL A 59 -2.77 -0.35 6.91
C VAL A 59 -2.50 -0.67 8.38
N ALA A 60 -2.02 0.31 9.14
CA ALA A 60 -1.67 0.16 10.55
C ALA A 60 -2.67 0.92 11.43
N LEU A 61 -3.28 0.23 12.39
CA LEU A 61 -4.09 0.88 13.41
C LEU A 61 -3.17 1.50 14.47
N GLN A 62 -3.43 2.75 14.79
CA GLN A 62 -2.78 3.46 15.88
C GLN A 62 -3.86 4.21 16.68
N LYS A 63 -3.85 4.04 18.00
CA LYS A 63 -4.90 4.59 18.88
C LYS A 63 -4.93 6.12 18.88
N ASP A 64 -3.75 6.73 18.82
CA ASP A 64 -3.58 8.17 18.77
C ASP A 64 -2.47 8.54 17.78
N MET A 65 -2.83 9.36 16.79
CA MET A 65 -1.95 9.87 15.75
C MET A 65 -1.48 11.31 16.02
N SER A 66 -1.92 11.94 17.12
CA SER A 66 -1.64 13.35 17.42
C SER A 66 -0.15 13.70 17.54
N SER A 67 0.67 12.72 17.93
CA SER A 67 2.12 12.87 18.03
C SER A 67 2.89 12.32 16.83
N VAL A 68 2.21 11.71 15.87
CA VAL A 68 2.83 11.00 14.75
C VAL A 68 3.14 11.95 13.62
N HIS A 69 4.32 11.84 13.03
CA HIS A 69 4.73 12.65 11.88
C HIS A 69 5.23 11.79 10.72
N THR A 70 4.94 12.25 9.49
CA THR A 70 5.56 11.73 8.28
C THR A 70 6.89 12.45 8.03
N GLY A 71 7.89 11.74 7.54
CA GLY A 71 9.04 12.39 6.91
C GLY A 71 8.64 12.74 5.49
N TYR A 72 8.54 14.03 5.14
CA TYR A 72 8.39 14.42 3.74
C TYR A 72 9.72 14.23 3.02
N ALA A 73 9.69 13.83 1.74
CA ALA A 73 10.87 13.85 0.90
C ALA A 73 11.39 15.30 0.84
N ASN A 74 12.70 15.49 1.08
CA ASN A 74 13.39 16.79 1.11
C ASN A 74 13.07 17.73 2.28
N ASP A 75 12.58 17.22 3.41
CA ASP A 75 12.43 18.03 4.63
C ASP A 75 13.80 18.31 5.26
N THR A 76 14.46 19.39 4.82
CA THR A 76 15.82 19.78 5.24
C THR A 76 15.83 20.73 6.45
N VAL A 77 14.71 21.41 6.73
CA VAL A 77 14.54 22.30 7.88
C VAL A 77 13.23 21.95 8.58
N SER A 78 13.34 21.27 9.72
CA SER A 78 12.19 20.78 10.48
C SER A 78 11.42 21.93 11.15
N HIS A 79 10.52 22.58 10.42
CA HIS A 79 9.44 23.40 10.99
C HIS A 79 8.33 22.51 11.61
N ARG A 80 8.74 21.48 12.36
CA ARG A 80 7.79 20.55 13.00
C ARG A 80 7.30 21.13 14.30
N SER A 81 6.03 20.87 14.59
CA SER A 81 5.46 21.15 15.90
C SER A 81 6.19 20.34 16.98
N LEU A 82 6.40 20.92 18.17
CA LEU A 82 6.94 20.18 19.32
C LEU A 82 6.04 19.00 19.77
N ARG A 83 4.82 18.91 19.23
CA ARG A 83 3.88 17.80 19.48
C ARG A 83 4.17 16.58 18.59
N GLU A 84 4.77 16.79 17.42
CA GLU A 84 5.10 15.78 16.42
C GLU A 84 6.40 15.05 16.77
N LYS A 85 6.34 14.15 17.75
CA LYS A 85 7.53 13.48 18.33
C LYS A 85 7.79 12.07 17.82
N THR A 86 6.79 11.43 17.21
CA THR A 86 6.84 10.01 16.85
C THR A 86 6.93 9.87 15.34
N PRO A 87 8.03 9.35 14.78
CA PRO A 87 8.08 9.10 13.35
C PRO A 87 7.08 8.00 12.97
N ILE A 88 6.43 8.12 11.82
CA ILE A 88 5.40 7.15 11.37
C ILE A 88 5.89 5.71 11.36
N ARG A 89 7.19 5.48 11.07
CA ARG A 89 7.81 4.15 11.09
C ARG A 89 7.98 3.55 12.49
N ALA A 90 7.84 4.35 13.54
CA ALA A 90 7.87 3.93 14.95
C ALA A 90 6.47 3.65 15.52
N VAL A 91 5.40 3.83 14.74
CA VAL A 91 4.06 3.42 15.14
C VAL A 91 4.04 1.90 15.38
N LYS A 92 3.42 1.47 16.50
CA LYS A 92 3.44 0.08 16.99
C LYS A 92 3.13 -0.96 15.91
N ASN A 93 2.11 -0.70 15.09
CA ASN A 93 1.63 -1.64 14.09
C ASN A 93 2.16 -1.36 12.67
N PHE A 94 3.10 -0.43 12.50
CA PHE A 94 3.69 -0.09 11.20
C PHE A 94 4.35 -1.31 10.55
N TRP A 95 5.31 -1.93 11.26
CA TRP A 95 6.06 -3.07 10.74
C TRP A 95 5.18 -4.32 10.52
N PRO A 96 4.30 -4.71 11.46
CA PRO A 96 3.34 -5.78 11.20
C PRO A 96 2.49 -5.57 9.94
N ALA A 97 1.99 -4.34 9.71
CA ALA A 97 1.21 -4.01 8.52
C ALA A 97 2.05 -4.10 7.24
N LEU A 98 3.28 -3.57 7.26
CA LEU A 98 4.20 -3.64 6.12
C LEU A 98 4.57 -5.08 5.78
N SER A 99 4.93 -5.89 6.78
CA SER A 99 5.21 -7.31 6.58
C SER A 99 4.01 -8.06 6.00
N LYS A 100 2.78 -7.71 6.41
CA LYS A 100 1.57 -8.31 5.86
C LYS A 100 1.39 -7.96 4.39
N ALA A 101 1.59 -6.70 4.00
CA ALA A 101 1.54 -6.29 2.60
C ALA A 101 2.62 -6.99 1.76
N MET A 102 3.85 -7.09 2.28
CA MET A 102 4.96 -7.78 1.59
C MET A 102 4.64 -9.25 1.28
N ARG A 103 4.08 -9.99 2.24
CA ARG A 103 3.68 -11.40 2.04
C ARG A 103 2.60 -11.58 0.97
N LEU A 104 1.68 -10.61 0.83
CA LEU A 104 0.65 -10.66 -0.21
C LEU A 104 1.27 -10.51 -1.60
N ARG A 105 2.25 -9.61 -1.76
CA ARG A 105 2.98 -9.47 -3.03
C ARG A 105 3.78 -10.73 -3.39
N GLU A 106 4.38 -11.39 -2.39
CA GLU A 106 5.06 -12.68 -2.61
C GLU A 106 4.09 -13.77 -3.06
N ALA A 107 2.88 -13.81 -2.50
CA ALA A 107 1.84 -14.75 -2.92
C ALA A 107 1.36 -14.47 -4.36
N ASP A 108 1.20 -13.20 -4.74
CA ASP A 108 0.84 -12.81 -6.11
C ASP A 108 1.96 -13.18 -7.12
N ALA A 109 3.23 -12.95 -6.76
CA ALA A 109 4.38 -13.31 -7.59
C ALA A 109 4.57 -14.84 -7.70
N GLY A 110 4.33 -15.58 -6.62
CA GLY A 110 4.39 -17.04 -6.59
C GLY A 110 3.24 -17.70 -7.38
N GLY A 111 2.06 -17.08 -7.40
CA GLY A 111 0.93 -17.50 -8.24
C GLY A 111 1.20 -17.35 -9.73
N ALA A 112 1.89 -16.28 -10.14
CA ALA A 112 2.31 -16.08 -11.53
C ALA A 112 3.30 -17.17 -12.01
N LEU A 113 4.25 -17.58 -11.16
CA LEU A 113 5.20 -18.66 -11.48
C LEU A 113 4.54 -20.05 -11.53
N ALA A 114 3.47 -20.28 -10.74
CA ALA A 114 2.72 -21.53 -10.78
C ALA A 114 1.75 -21.66 -11.98
N SER A 115 1.42 -20.54 -12.65
CA SER A 115 0.47 -20.51 -13.78
C SER A 115 1.03 -20.83 -15.18
N GLY A 116 2.29 -21.26 -15.29
CA GLY A 116 2.80 -22.02 -16.44
C GLY A 116 2.40 -21.51 -17.83
N LEU A 117 2.97 -20.38 -18.28
CA LEU A 117 3.14 -20.13 -19.70
C LEU A 117 4.61 -20.40 -20.06
N ALA A 118 4.86 -21.62 -20.54
CA ALA A 118 6.10 -21.93 -21.24
C ALA A 118 6.24 -20.97 -22.44
N PRO A 119 7.44 -20.44 -22.73
CA PRO A 119 7.66 -19.68 -23.94
C PRO A 119 7.41 -20.61 -25.13
N GLN A 120 6.43 -20.28 -25.97
CA GLN A 120 6.28 -20.92 -27.26
C GLN A 120 7.53 -20.56 -28.08
N VAL A 121 8.44 -21.53 -28.19
CA VAL A 121 9.54 -21.48 -29.15
C VAL A 121 8.89 -21.49 -30.52
N GLY A 122 8.82 -20.32 -31.15
CA GLY A 122 8.38 -20.18 -32.52
C GLY A 122 9.33 -20.94 -33.44
N ALA A 123 8.86 -22.07 -33.95
CA ALA A 123 9.43 -22.71 -35.12
C ALA A 123 9.22 -21.78 -36.32
N ALA A 124 10.28 -21.11 -36.75
CA ALA A 124 10.34 -20.52 -38.08
C ALA A 124 10.95 -21.56 -39.03
N ILE A 125 10.07 -22.22 -39.78
CA ILE A 125 10.37 -22.89 -41.05
C ILE A 125 9.31 -22.42 -42.04
N ASP A 126 9.69 -21.38 -42.80
CA ASP A 126 9.67 -21.28 -44.27
C ASP A 126 9.77 -19.80 -44.69
#